data_AF-A0A839JUM8-F1
#
_entry.id   AF-A0A839JUM8-F1
#
_cell.length_a   1.000
_cell.length_b   1.000
_cell.length_c   1.000
_cell.angle_alpha   90.00
_cell.angle_beta   90.00
_cell.angle_gamma   90.00
#
_symmetry.space_group_name_H-M   'P 1'
#
loop_
_entity.id
_entity.type
_entity.pdbx_description
1 polymer ?
#
loop_
_entity_poly.entity_id
_entity_poly.type
_entity_poly.pdbx_seq_one_letter_code
_entity_poly.pdbx_strand_id
1 'polypeptide(L)'
;MKKKNLFLLLLTCILSLTLFACLLVSAFIIQSQRDHKKSSAANQDNTITITQIPISPEATIPTNSPSISDTPAEAEDDTALSVTPVPTGEPEEVVVEPDPEPIVLGFAGDINFDEASKPMKKYDSEKKGILGGISEDLINEMNSMDIMMLNNEFAYSTRGTKTPDKSFTFRADPSRVEILKEMGVDIVSLANNHALDYGKDALIDTFETLDNAGIHYVGAGDTMDRAKAPIYFTVGDKKIAYVAASRVVFAMDWYATDTSPGMIGTYDPALFLESIREAKENSDFVVAFVHWGVERNNYPEDYQQTMAKQYIDAGADAVIGCHPHVLQGIEFYNNKPIVYSLGNYWFGGATGETGLLKLYLDPDDTVRVQMIPAMAKNTYTYMLTEDAEREDYFQFISNLSFGITIDEFGFIHEAE
;
A
#
# COMPACT_ATOMS: atom_id res chain seq x y z
N MET A 1 -5.61 11.75 -60.96
CA MET A 1 -6.08 11.51 -59.58
C MET A 1 -5.19 10.58 -58.74
N LYS A 2 -4.47 9.58 -59.28
CA LYS A 2 -3.74 8.59 -58.46
C LYS A 2 -2.47 9.08 -57.72
N LYS A 3 -1.75 10.11 -58.21
CA LYS A 3 -0.48 10.56 -57.58
C LYS A 3 -0.67 11.43 -56.32
N LYS A 4 -1.77 12.20 -56.21
CA LYS A 4 -2.04 13.05 -55.03
C LYS A 4 -2.39 12.21 -53.79
N ASN A 5 -3.11 11.10 -53.97
CA ASN A 5 -3.50 10.23 -52.86
C ASN A 5 -2.30 9.44 -52.30
N LEU A 6 -1.32 9.08 -53.13
CA LEU A 6 -0.10 8.41 -52.67
C LEU A 6 0.79 9.34 -51.85
N PHE A 7 0.86 10.62 -52.20
CA PHE A 7 1.61 11.62 -51.43
C PHE A 7 0.98 11.90 -50.07
N LEU A 8 -0.34 11.97 -50.00
CA LEU A 8 -1.07 12.18 -48.75
C LEU A 8 -0.95 10.98 -47.79
N LEU A 9 -0.94 9.76 -48.34
CA LEU A 9 -0.73 8.53 -47.55
C LEU A 9 0.72 8.46 -47.01
N LEU A 10 1.71 8.85 -47.82
CA LEU A 10 3.10 8.88 -47.36
C LEU A 10 3.30 9.92 -46.25
N LEU A 11 2.69 11.10 -46.39
CA LEU A 11 2.78 12.17 -45.40
C LEU A 11 2.12 11.78 -44.07
N THR A 12 0.96 11.13 -44.12
CA THR A 12 0.28 10.64 -42.91
C THR A 12 1.10 9.57 -42.20
N CYS A 13 1.67 8.59 -42.91
CA CYS A 13 2.57 7.61 -42.31
C CYS A 13 3.80 8.25 -41.64
N ILE A 14 4.42 9.25 -42.26
CA ILE A 14 5.58 9.95 -41.69
C ILE A 14 5.18 10.73 -40.43
N LEU A 15 4.02 11.38 -40.41
CA LEU A 15 3.50 12.03 -39.21
C LEU A 15 3.20 11.02 -38.08
N SER A 16 2.62 9.86 -38.41
CA SER A 16 2.37 8.80 -37.41
C SER A 16 3.65 8.26 -36.79
N LEU A 17 4.66 8.00 -37.62
CA LEU A 17 5.98 7.51 -37.19
C LEU A 17 6.72 8.53 -36.33
N THR A 18 6.63 9.81 -36.67
CA THR A 18 7.25 10.88 -35.87
C THR A 18 6.54 11.09 -34.54
N LEU A 19 5.21 11.04 -34.50
CA LEU A 19 4.46 11.12 -33.26
C LEU A 19 4.76 9.93 -32.32
N PHE A 20 4.85 8.72 -32.88
CA PHE A 20 5.22 7.52 -32.12
C PHE A 20 6.65 7.59 -31.57
N ALA A 21 7.61 8.10 -32.36
CA ALA A 21 8.97 8.31 -31.89
C ALA A 21 9.03 9.35 -30.75
N CYS A 22 8.26 10.43 -30.82
CA CYS A 22 8.17 11.41 -29.73
C CYS A 22 7.57 10.83 -28.45
N LEU A 23 6.58 9.92 -28.55
CA LEU A 23 6.00 9.21 -27.41
C LEU A 23 7.01 8.27 -26.75
N LEU A 24 7.82 7.55 -27.54
CA LEU A 24 8.87 6.69 -26.99
C LEU A 24 9.98 7.50 -26.30
N VAL A 25 10.38 8.64 -26.87
CA VAL A 25 11.39 9.52 -26.27
C VAL A 25 10.88 10.14 -24.97
N SER A 26 9.62 10.59 -24.92
CA SER A 26 9.02 11.12 -23.70
C SER A 26 8.87 10.06 -22.61
N ALA A 27 8.41 8.84 -22.96
CA ALA A 27 8.36 7.72 -22.01
C ALA A 27 9.76 7.38 -21.45
N PHE A 28 10.80 7.39 -22.29
CA PHE A 28 12.17 7.13 -21.86
C PHE A 28 12.72 8.24 -20.93
N ILE A 29 12.42 9.50 -21.21
CA ILE A 29 12.81 10.63 -20.37
C ILE A 29 12.11 10.55 -19.00
N ILE A 30 10.81 10.23 -18.97
CA ILE A 30 10.04 10.06 -17.74
C ILE A 30 10.62 8.90 -16.90
N GLN A 31 10.92 7.76 -17.54
CA GLN A 31 11.54 6.62 -16.86
C GLN A 31 12.92 6.99 -16.28
N SER A 32 13.77 7.66 -17.07
CA SER A 32 15.10 8.07 -16.62
C SER A 32 15.06 9.07 -15.45
N GLN A 33 14.10 10.00 -15.45
CA GLN A 33 13.90 10.93 -14.33
C GLN A 33 13.42 10.20 -13.07
N ARG A 34 12.56 9.19 -13.22
CA ARG A 34 12.09 8.34 -12.11
C ARG A 34 13.20 7.48 -11.52
N ASP A 35 14.03 6.85 -12.35
CA ASP A 35 15.19 6.07 -11.91
C ASP A 35 16.20 6.96 -11.15
N HIS A 36 16.39 8.20 -11.61
CA HIS A 36 17.18 9.20 -10.89
C HIS A 36 16.57 9.60 -9.54
N LYS A 37 15.23 9.75 -9.46
CA LYS A 37 14.53 10.05 -8.20
C LYS A 37 14.64 8.88 -7.20
N LYS A 38 14.49 7.63 -7.65
CA LYS A 38 14.69 6.42 -6.83
C LYS A 38 16.15 6.29 -6.34
N SER A 39 17.13 6.55 -7.21
CA SER A 39 18.55 6.53 -6.83
C SER A 39 18.94 7.69 -5.90
N SER A 40 18.28 8.85 -6.01
CA SER A 40 18.48 10.00 -5.12
C SER A 40 17.89 9.74 -3.73
N ALA A 41 16.72 9.13 -3.65
CA ALA A 41 16.08 8.72 -2.40
C ALA A 41 16.90 7.65 -1.67
N ALA A 42 17.53 6.71 -2.40
CA ALA A 42 18.42 5.71 -1.82
C ALA A 42 19.77 6.26 -1.30
N ASN A 43 20.15 7.48 -1.68
CA ASN A 43 21.44 8.10 -1.33
C ASN A 43 21.34 9.24 -0.29
N GLN A 44 20.14 9.57 0.19
CA GLN A 44 19.94 10.46 1.33
C GLN A 44 19.48 9.64 2.54
N ASP A 45 20.33 9.61 3.56
CA ASP A 45 20.07 9.19 4.95
C ASP A 45 19.97 7.70 5.29
N ASN A 46 21.09 7.00 5.09
CA ASN A 46 21.44 5.80 5.86
C ASN A 46 22.11 6.16 7.20
N THR A 47 21.49 7.05 7.99
CA THR A 47 21.89 7.32 9.38
C THR A 47 20.68 7.24 10.30
N ILE A 48 20.39 6.04 10.81
CA ILE A 48 19.40 5.85 11.87
C ILE A 48 19.97 6.47 13.16
N THR A 49 19.37 7.57 13.61
CA THR A 49 19.49 8.01 15.01
C THR A 49 18.30 7.46 15.77
N ILE A 50 18.48 6.31 16.44
CA ILE A 50 17.52 5.80 17.42
C ILE A 50 17.55 6.75 18.61
N THR A 51 16.50 7.55 18.78
CA THR A 51 16.37 8.43 19.96
C THR A 51 15.46 7.73 20.97
N GLN A 52 16.06 7.11 21.99
CA GLN A 52 15.34 6.80 23.23
C GLN A 52 15.06 8.11 23.95
N ILE A 53 13.79 8.44 24.20
CA ILE A 53 13.42 9.59 25.04
C ILE A 53 13.48 9.13 26.51
N PRO A 54 14.36 9.67 27.36
CA PRO A 54 14.28 9.46 28.80
C PRO A 54 13.22 10.39 29.41
N ILE A 55 12.34 9.81 30.22
CA ILE A 55 11.37 10.51 31.04
C ILE A 55 12.12 11.30 32.14
N SER A 56 11.81 12.58 32.33
CA SER A 56 12.09 13.29 33.59
C SER A 56 11.10 14.44 33.86
N PRO A 57 10.85 14.80 35.14
CA PRO A 57 9.59 15.38 35.60
C PRO A 57 9.58 16.91 35.77
N GLU A 58 8.35 17.43 35.88
CA GLU A 58 7.89 18.67 36.56
C GLU A 58 8.33 20.07 36.08
N ALA A 59 7.35 20.74 35.45
CA ALA A 59 6.78 22.06 35.75
C ALA A 59 7.66 23.25 36.21
N THR A 60 7.51 24.38 35.50
CA THR A 60 7.26 25.71 36.12
C THR A 60 6.78 26.74 35.08
N ILE A 61 5.78 27.55 35.45
CA ILE A 61 5.17 28.68 34.72
C ILE A 61 5.90 29.99 35.13
N PRO A 62 6.02 31.03 34.27
CA PRO A 62 5.22 32.25 34.49
C PRO A 62 4.78 33.05 33.25
N THR A 63 3.49 33.40 33.27
CA THR A 63 2.78 34.67 32.96
C THR A 63 3.50 35.85 32.25
N ASN A 64 2.89 36.38 31.17
CA ASN A 64 2.22 37.70 31.14
C ASN A 64 1.63 38.07 29.75
N SER A 65 0.46 38.74 29.77
CA SER A 65 -0.17 39.49 28.67
C SER A 65 -0.35 40.97 29.11
N PRO A 66 -1.03 41.85 28.37
CA PRO A 66 -0.66 42.47 27.08
C PRO A 66 -0.69 44.02 27.18
N SER A 67 -0.36 44.75 26.10
CA SER A 67 -0.69 46.19 26.02
C SER A 67 -1.09 46.61 24.59
N ILE A 68 -2.28 47.21 24.52
CA ILE A 68 -2.89 47.92 23.38
C ILE A 68 -2.65 49.42 23.58
N SER A 69 -2.42 50.19 22.52
CA SER A 69 -2.87 51.60 22.42
C SER A 69 -2.84 52.13 20.98
N ASP A 70 -4.04 52.33 20.43
CA ASP A 70 -4.62 53.48 19.71
C ASP A 70 -3.79 54.45 18.82
N THR A 71 -4.38 54.67 17.64
CA THR A 71 -4.33 55.74 16.60
C THR A 71 -4.73 57.16 17.13
N PRO A 72 -4.93 58.25 16.32
CA PRO A 72 -4.66 58.58 14.89
C PRO A 72 -4.03 59.98 14.66
N ALA A 73 -3.70 60.38 13.40
CA ALA A 73 -3.93 61.74 12.87
C ALA A 73 -3.60 61.88 11.37
N GLU A 74 -4.49 62.58 10.66
CA GLU A 74 -4.45 63.01 9.25
C GLU A 74 -3.55 64.25 9.01
N ALA A 75 -3.04 64.42 7.78
CA ALA A 75 -2.97 65.71 7.08
C ALA A 75 -2.67 65.54 5.58
N GLU A 76 -3.35 66.37 4.78
CA GLU A 76 -3.46 66.44 3.32
C GLU A 76 -2.18 66.91 2.58
N ASP A 77 -1.91 66.33 1.40
CA ASP A 77 -1.95 66.91 0.04
C ASP A 77 -0.80 67.90 -0.32
N ASP A 78 0.04 67.48 -1.26
CA ASP A 78 0.47 68.39 -2.33
C ASP A 78 0.95 67.62 -3.58
N THR A 79 0.35 68.01 -4.69
CA THR A 79 0.49 67.45 -6.03
C THR A 79 1.87 67.67 -6.69
N ALA A 80 2.43 66.63 -7.30
CA ALA A 80 3.40 66.76 -8.39
C ALA A 80 3.29 65.57 -9.36
N LEU A 81 2.74 65.86 -10.55
CA LEU A 81 2.66 64.92 -11.68
C LEU A 81 4.08 64.60 -12.18
N SER A 82 4.55 63.39 -11.88
CA SER A 82 5.71 62.78 -12.52
C SER A 82 5.24 61.60 -13.37
N VAL A 83 5.30 61.76 -14.69
CA VAL A 83 5.01 60.70 -15.65
C VAL A 83 6.24 59.80 -15.73
N THR A 84 6.23 58.69 -15.01
CA THR A 84 7.19 57.60 -15.18
C THR A 84 6.79 56.75 -16.39
N PRO A 85 7.73 56.37 -17.27
CA PRO A 85 7.43 55.48 -18.39
C PRO A 85 7.05 54.10 -17.86
N VAL A 86 5.95 53.55 -18.38
CA VAL A 86 5.50 52.18 -18.14
C VAL A 86 6.61 51.23 -18.60
N PRO A 87 7.15 50.35 -17.73
CA PRO A 87 8.00 49.26 -18.20
C PRO A 87 7.09 48.31 -18.97
N THR A 88 7.30 48.19 -20.27
CA THR A 88 6.81 47.06 -21.06
C THR A 88 7.61 45.83 -20.63
N GLY A 89 7.18 45.21 -19.54
CA GLY A 89 7.59 43.85 -19.19
C GLY A 89 6.97 42.89 -20.19
N GLU A 90 7.78 42.00 -20.76
CA GLU A 90 7.29 40.78 -21.40
C GLU A 90 6.38 40.05 -20.40
N PRO A 91 5.29 39.39 -20.84
CA PRO A 91 4.46 38.63 -19.93
C PRO A 91 5.33 37.57 -19.25
N GLU A 92 5.49 37.69 -17.93
CA GLU A 92 6.06 36.61 -17.13
C GLU A 92 5.20 35.38 -17.40
N GLU A 93 5.83 34.34 -17.97
CA GLU A 93 5.21 33.02 -18.02
C GLU A 93 4.89 32.64 -16.58
N VAL A 94 3.61 32.69 -16.23
CA VAL A 94 3.12 32.09 -14.99
C VAL A 94 3.38 30.61 -15.15
N VAL A 95 4.48 30.13 -14.56
CA VAL A 95 4.74 28.72 -14.38
C VAL A 95 3.67 28.24 -13.41
N VAL A 96 2.56 27.75 -13.97
CA VAL A 96 1.58 27.00 -13.20
C VAL A 96 2.27 25.69 -12.87
N GLU A 97 2.82 25.61 -11.66
CA GLU A 97 3.23 24.33 -11.08
C GLU A 97 2.04 23.37 -11.22
N PRO A 98 2.23 22.17 -11.82
CA PRO A 98 1.15 21.21 -11.93
C PRO A 98 0.60 20.92 -10.53
N ASP A 99 -0.72 20.75 -10.42
CA ASP A 99 -1.33 20.34 -9.16
C ASP A 99 -0.63 19.06 -8.67
N PRO A 100 -0.30 18.96 -7.37
CA PRO A 100 0.40 17.80 -6.85
C PRO A 100 -0.44 16.53 -7.13
N GLU A 101 0.19 15.54 -7.74
CA GLU A 101 -0.44 14.23 -7.98
C GLU A 101 -0.72 13.52 -6.64
N PRO A 102 -1.81 12.74 -6.54
CA PRO A 102 -2.12 11.99 -5.34
C PRO A 102 -1.05 10.93 -5.04
N ILE A 103 -0.84 10.67 -3.75
CA ILE A 103 -0.04 9.52 -3.30
C ILE A 103 -0.88 8.25 -3.47
N VAL A 104 -0.33 7.21 -4.09
CA VAL A 104 -1.05 5.97 -4.39
C VAL A 104 -0.50 4.81 -3.57
N LEU A 105 -1.34 4.27 -2.68
CA LEU A 105 -1.04 3.09 -1.87
C LEU A 105 -1.72 1.86 -2.48
N GLY A 106 -0.95 0.83 -2.77
CA GLY A 106 -1.43 -0.43 -3.33
C GLY A 106 -1.51 -1.54 -2.29
N PHE A 107 -2.55 -2.38 -2.38
CA PHE A 107 -2.74 -3.54 -1.52
C PHE A 107 -3.17 -4.77 -2.30
N ALA A 108 -2.53 -5.88 -2.00
CA ALA A 108 -2.88 -7.20 -2.50
C ALA A 108 -3.03 -8.18 -1.34
N GLY A 109 -3.81 -9.23 -1.58
CA GLY A 109 -4.06 -10.28 -0.60
C GLY A 109 -2.91 -11.28 -0.41
N ASP A 110 -3.26 -12.53 -0.12
CA ASP A 110 -2.33 -13.57 0.30
C ASP A 110 -1.41 -14.02 -0.85
N ILE A 111 -0.11 -14.11 -0.55
CA ILE A 111 0.89 -14.72 -1.43
C ILE A 111 1.62 -15.87 -0.75
N ASN A 112 2.13 -16.81 -1.55
CA ASN A 112 2.89 -17.94 -1.04
C ASN A 112 4.00 -18.38 -1.99
N PHE A 113 5.24 -18.35 -1.50
CA PHE A 113 6.43 -18.72 -2.29
C PHE A 113 7.03 -20.08 -1.93
N ASP A 114 6.30 -20.95 -1.23
CA ASP A 114 6.76 -22.31 -0.94
C ASP A 114 7.01 -23.10 -2.23
N GLU A 115 8.18 -23.73 -2.36
CA GLU A 115 8.60 -24.47 -3.56
C GLU A 115 7.65 -25.60 -3.93
N ALA A 116 6.95 -26.18 -2.94
CA ALA A 116 6.02 -27.27 -3.17
C ALA A 116 4.65 -26.78 -3.68
N SER A 117 4.36 -25.48 -3.59
CA SER A 117 3.12 -24.88 -4.06
C SER A 117 2.98 -24.97 -5.59
N LYS A 118 1.73 -24.98 -6.08
CA LYS A 118 1.46 -25.02 -7.52
C LYS A 118 1.95 -23.75 -8.25
N PRO A 119 1.73 -22.52 -7.74
CA PRO A 119 2.25 -21.31 -8.37
C PRO A 119 3.76 -21.33 -8.56
N MET A 120 4.49 -21.76 -7.54
CA MET A 120 5.95 -21.79 -7.57
C MET A 120 6.50 -22.85 -8.53
N LYS A 121 5.92 -24.06 -8.54
CA LYS A 121 6.28 -25.08 -9.53
C LYS A 121 6.10 -24.57 -10.96
N LYS A 122 5.03 -23.81 -11.23
CA LYS A 122 4.80 -23.21 -12.54
C LYS A 122 5.85 -22.14 -12.84
N TYR A 123 6.07 -21.20 -11.91
CA TYR A 123 7.08 -20.14 -12.02
C TYR A 123 8.47 -20.71 -12.39
N ASP A 124 8.93 -21.72 -11.65
CA ASP A 124 10.23 -22.37 -11.86
C ASP A 124 10.30 -23.08 -13.22
N SER A 125 9.20 -23.69 -13.65
CA SER A 125 9.15 -24.48 -14.89
C SER A 125 9.07 -23.61 -16.15
N GLU A 126 8.34 -22.50 -16.12
CA GLU A 126 8.09 -21.66 -17.30
C GLU A 126 9.24 -20.67 -17.55
N LYS A 127 10.01 -20.30 -16.51
CA LYS A 127 11.15 -19.37 -16.61
C LYS A 127 10.79 -18.03 -17.26
N LYS A 128 9.59 -17.52 -16.97
CA LYS A 128 9.10 -16.22 -17.45
C LYS A 128 9.24 -15.10 -16.42
N GLY A 129 9.90 -15.36 -15.28
CA GLY A 129 9.86 -14.48 -14.11
C GLY A 129 8.42 -14.27 -13.65
N ILE A 130 8.15 -13.15 -12.99
CA ILE A 130 6.84 -12.83 -12.42
C ILE A 130 5.72 -12.85 -13.46
N LEU A 131 6.01 -12.55 -14.74
CA LEU A 131 5.04 -12.55 -15.83
C LEU A 131 4.51 -13.95 -16.19
N GLY A 132 5.12 -15.03 -15.67
CA GLY A 132 4.56 -16.38 -15.73
C GLY A 132 3.45 -16.63 -14.70
N GLY A 133 3.39 -15.80 -13.66
CA GLY A 133 2.46 -15.91 -12.53
C GLY A 133 1.40 -14.81 -12.48
N ILE A 134 1.73 -13.61 -12.94
CA ILE A 134 0.89 -12.42 -12.87
C ILE A 134 0.89 -11.70 -14.22
N SER A 135 -0.24 -11.13 -14.64
CA SER A 135 -0.32 -10.39 -15.91
C SER A 135 0.53 -9.12 -15.91
N GLU A 136 1.04 -8.76 -17.08
CA GLU A 136 1.88 -7.57 -17.26
C GLU A 136 1.15 -6.30 -16.81
N ASP A 137 -0.16 -6.17 -17.11
CA ASP A 137 -0.95 -5.02 -16.67
C ASP A 137 -1.03 -4.89 -15.14
N LEU A 138 -1.16 -6.01 -14.41
CA LEU A 138 -1.16 -5.97 -12.94
C LEU A 138 0.22 -5.62 -12.40
N ILE A 139 1.29 -6.16 -12.99
CA ILE A 139 2.65 -5.81 -12.58
C ILE A 139 2.94 -4.33 -12.85
N ASN A 140 2.46 -3.78 -13.96
CA ASN A 140 2.57 -2.35 -14.26
C ASN A 140 1.80 -1.50 -13.25
N GLU A 141 0.56 -1.90 -12.88
CA GLU A 141 -0.19 -1.24 -11.82
C GLU A 141 0.58 -1.28 -10.50
N MET A 142 1.02 -2.45 -10.04
CA MET A 142 1.76 -2.60 -8.78
C MET A 142 3.04 -1.75 -8.74
N ASN A 143 3.80 -1.72 -9.84
CA ASN A 143 5.02 -0.90 -9.94
C ASN A 143 4.75 0.61 -10.07
N SER A 144 3.51 1.02 -10.30
CA SER A 144 3.10 2.42 -10.37
C SER A 144 2.75 3.02 -9.00
N MET A 145 2.59 2.20 -7.96
CA MET A 145 2.25 2.65 -6.61
C MET A 145 3.45 3.31 -5.94
N ASP A 146 3.19 4.27 -5.06
CA ASP A 146 4.23 4.86 -4.21
C ASP A 146 4.64 3.89 -3.10
N ILE A 147 3.69 3.10 -2.59
CA ILE A 147 3.91 2.03 -1.61
C ILE A 147 3.00 0.85 -1.94
N MET A 148 3.57 -0.33 -2.16
CA MET A 148 2.83 -1.57 -2.42
C MET A 148 2.96 -2.55 -1.24
N MET A 149 1.81 -2.91 -0.65
CA MET A 149 1.71 -3.83 0.50
C MET A 149 1.00 -5.15 0.15
N LEU A 150 1.46 -6.25 0.74
CA LEU A 150 0.77 -7.55 0.67
C LEU A 150 0.82 -8.37 1.96
N ASN A 151 0.07 -9.48 2.01
CA ASN A 151 0.20 -10.49 3.07
C ASN A 151 1.20 -11.58 2.68
N ASN A 152 2.35 -11.63 3.36
CA ASN A 152 3.37 -12.67 3.17
C ASN A 152 3.06 -13.86 4.09
N GLU A 153 2.40 -14.88 3.56
CA GLU A 153 1.83 -15.98 4.36
C GLU A 153 2.68 -17.27 4.27
N PHE A 154 3.95 -17.13 4.63
CA PHE A 154 4.97 -18.19 4.73
C PHE A 154 6.24 -17.63 5.41
N ALA A 155 7.22 -18.50 5.72
CA ALA A 155 8.54 -18.08 6.21
C ALA A 155 9.63 -18.22 5.14
N TYR A 156 10.61 -17.31 5.09
CA TYR A 156 11.85 -17.49 4.33
C TYR A 156 12.90 -18.17 5.19
N SER A 157 13.30 -19.40 4.85
CA SER A 157 14.38 -20.10 5.57
C SER A 157 14.77 -21.41 4.87
N THR A 158 16.01 -21.85 5.09
CA THR A 158 16.43 -23.24 4.84
C THR A 158 16.56 -24.06 6.13
N ARG A 159 16.34 -23.41 7.28
CA ARG A 159 16.41 -23.93 8.66
C ARG A 159 15.03 -24.06 9.29
N GLY A 160 15.00 -24.40 10.58
CA GLY A 160 13.77 -24.56 11.33
C GLY A 160 13.15 -25.96 11.21
N THR A 161 12.23 -26.25 12.12
CA THR A 161 11.51 -27.54 12.19
C THR A 161 10.05 -27.30 11.92
N LYS A 162 9.49 -28.07 10.97
CA LYS A 162 8.07 -28.03 10.67
C LYS A 162 7.24 -28.19 11.94
N THR A 163 6.29 -27.29 12.15
CA THR A 163 5.36 -27.33 13.28
C THR A 163 4.57 -28.65 13.27
N PRO A 164 4.62 -29.43 14.35
CA PRO A 164 3.86 -30.67 14.46
C PRO A 164 2.36 -30.43 14.34
N ASP A 165 1.64 -31.40 13.76
CA ASP A 165 0.17 -31.45 13.70
C ASP A 165 -0.53 -30.31 12.94
N LYS A 166 0.21 -29.33 12.41
CA LYS A 166 -0.34 -28.31 11.53
C LYS A 166 -0.56 -28.86 10.11
N SER A 167 -1.79 -28.76 9.61
CA SER A 167 -2.20 -29.30 8.30
C SER A 167 -1.40 -28.75 7.12
N PHE A 168 -1.11 -27.44 7.15
CA PHE A 168 -0.37 -26.74 6.10
C PHE A 168 0.75 -25.93 6.74
N THR A 169 1.95 -26.09 6.17
CA THR A 169 3.15 -25.38 6.61
C THR A 169 3.92 -24.95 5.38
N PHE A 170 4.29 -23.68 5.31
CA PHE A 170 4.91 -23.07 4.15
C PHE A 170 6.26 -22.48 4.49
N ARG A 171 7.26 -22.77 3.65
CA ARG A 171 8.59 -22.18 3.73
C ARG A 171 9.15 -22.03 2.34
N ALA A 172 9.77 -20.88 2.11
CA ALA A 172 10.44 -20.56 0.85
C ALA A 172 11.95 -20.42 1.09
N ASP A 173 12.75 -20.76 0.09
CA ASP A 173 14.16 -20.41 0.04
C ASP A 173 14.32 -18.88 0.11
N PRO A 174 15.22 -18.34 0.95
CA PRO A 174 15.46 -16.90 1.07
C PRO A 174 15.70 -16.17 -0.26
N SER A 175 16.28 -16.82 -1.27
CA SER A 175 16.50 -16.23 -2.59
C SER A 175 15.20 -15.84 -3.32
N ARG A 176 14.06 -16.39 -2.92
CA ARG A 176 12.74 -16.06 -3.50
C ARG A 176 12.21 -14.69 -3.08
N VAL A 177 12.89 -14.00 -2.15
CA VAL A 177 12.57 -12.60 -1.83
C VAL A 177 12.66 -11.69 -3.05
N GLU A 178 13.49 -12.04 -4.06
CA GLU A 178 13.58 -11.29 -5.31
C GLU A 178 12.24 -11.23 -6.08
N ILE A 179 11.34 -12.20 -5.88
CA ILE A 179 9.99 -12.17 -6.47
C ILE A 179 9.19 -10.98 -5.95
N LEU A 180 9.36 -10.58 -4.68
CA LEU A 180 8.72 -9.37 -4.14
C LEU A 180 9.19 -8.11 -4.88
N LYS A 181 10.49 -8.06 -5.23
CA LYS A 181 11.06 -6.95 -6.01
C LYS A 181 10.54 -6.93 -7.44
N GLU A 182 10.39 -8.09 -8.08
CA GLU A 182 9.77 -8.19 -9.41
C GLU A 182 8.31 -7.70 -9.39
N MET A 183 7.62 -7.88 -8.27
CA MET A 183 6.25 -7.40 -8.04
C MET A 183 6.18 -5.91 -7.66
N GLY A 184 7.31 -5.25 -7.38
CA GLY A 184 7.34 -3.86 -6.92
C GLY A 184 6.83 -3.66 -5.49
N VAL A 185 6.99 -4.66 -4.61
CA VAL A 185 6.50 -4.64 -3.22
C VAL A 185 7.49 -3.91 -2.32
N ASP A 186 6.99 -3.06 -1.42
CA ASP A 186 7.79 -2.27 -0.47
C ASP A 186 7.64 -2.76 0.98
N ILE A 187 6.46 -3.29 1.33
CA ILE A 187 6.14 -3.74 2.68
C ILE A 187 5.27 -4.99 2.69
N VAL A 188 5.49 -5.86 3.67
CA VAL A 188 4.67 -7.06 3.87
C VAL A 188 4.14 -7.16 5.30
N SER A 189 2.93 -7.72 5.46
CA SER A 189 2.50 -8.22 6.76
C SER A 189 3.08 -9.62 7.01
N LEU A 190 3.62 -9.82 8.21
CA LEU A 190 4.00 -11.13 8.74
C LEU A 190 3.06 -11.59 9.86
N ALA A 191 2.08 -10.79 10.27
CA ALA A 191 1.09 -11.19 11.27
C ALA A 191 0.04 -12.11 10.64
N ASN A 192 0.34 -13.40 10.54
CA ASN A 192 -0.57 -14.42 10.04
C ASN A 192 -0.29 -15.79 10.66
N ASN A 193 -1.25 -16.70 10.52
CA ASN A 193 -1.17 -18.05 11.05
C ASN A 193 -0.02 -18.89 10.46
N HIS A 194 0.75 -18.42 9.47
CA HIS A 194 1.86 -19.13 8.82
C HIS A 194 3.26 -18.60 9.19
N ALA A 195 3.35 -17.53 9.98
CA ALA A 195 4.62 -16.88 10.33
C ALA A 195 5.65 -17.79 11.03
N LEU A 196 5.21 -18.75 11.85
CA LEU A 196 6.09 -19.68 12.58
C LEU A 196 5.95 -21.13 12.12
N ASP A 197 5.58 -21.36 10.86
CA ASP A 197 5.39 -22.73 10.34
C ASP A 197 6.61 -23.65 10.53
N TYR A 198 7.80 -23.07 10.50
CA TYR A 198 9.07 -23.77 10.74
C TYR A 198 9.78 -23.28 12.01
N GLY A 199 9.02 -22.68 12.93
CA GLY A 199 9.49 -22.20 14.22
C GLY A 199 10.26 -20.89 14.18
N LYS A 200 10.80 -20.53 15.33
CA LYS A 200 11.42 -19.21 15.60
C LYS A 200 12.69 -18.96 14.79
N ASP A 201 13.47 -20.01 14.50
CA ASP A 201 14.65 -19.89 13.64
C ASP A 201 14.28 -19.44 12.22
N ALA A 202 13.20 -19.99 11.66
CA ALA A 202 12.73 -19.61 10.34
C ALA A 202 12.08 -18.22 10.31
N LEU A 203 11.45 -17.82 11.41
CA LEU A 203 10.92 -16.45 11.56
C LEU A 203 12.05 -15.41 11.62
N ILE A 204 13.14 -15.69 12.35
CA ILE A 204 14.32 -14.81 12.38
C ILE A 204 14.96 -14.74 10.99
N ASP A 205 15.15 -15.88 10.31
CA ASP A 205 15.64 -15.90 8.91
C ASP A 205 14.74 -15.07 7.98
N THR A 206 13.43 -15.05 8.24
CA THR A 206 12.45 -14.26 7.49
C THR A 206 12.72 -12.76 7.65
N PHE A 207 12.94 -12.30 8.89
CA PHE A 207 13.30 -10.91 9.15
C PHE A 207 14.59 -10.52 8.44
N GLU A 208 15.66 -11.32 8.62
CA GLU A 208 16.95 -11.08 7.98
C GLU A 208 16.85 -11.08 6.45
N THR A 209 16.03 -11.97 5.88
CA THR A 209 15.83 -12.04 4.42
C THR A 209 15.18 -10.77 3.89
N LEU A 210 14.13 -10.28 4.56
CA LEU A 210 13.40 -9.08 4.17
C LEU A 210 14.25 -7.82 4.35
N ASP A 211 14.94 -7.69 5.49
CA ASP A 211 15.83 -6.56 5.79
C ASP A 211 16.98 -6.47 4.77
N ASN A 212 17.62 -7.60 4.44
CA ASN A 212 18.68 -7.63 3.42
C ASN A 212 18.18 -7.32 2.01
N ALA A 213 16.89 -7.58 1.73
CA ALA A 213 16.26 -7.26 0.46
C ALA A 213 15.77 -5.80 0.38
N GLY A 214 15.76 -5.06 1.49
CA GLY A 214 15.18 -3.73 1.58
C GLY A 214 13.66 -3.72 1.56
N ILE A 215 13.02 -4.83 1.96
CA ILE A 215 11.56 -4.97 2.06
C ILE A 215 11.16 -4.78 3.52
N HIS A 216 10.30 -3.80 3.79
CA HIS A 216 9.82 -3.58 5.15
C HIS A 216 8.82 -4.66 5.58
N TYR A 217 8.69 -4.87 6.89
CA TYR A 217 7.66 -5.75 7.44
C TYR A 217 7.03 -5.23 8.74
N VAL A 218 5.78 -5.61 8.95
CA VAL A 218 4.96 -5.27 10.13
C VAL A 218 4.28 -6.50 10.72
N GLY A 219 3.94 -6.41 12.00
CA GLY A 219 3.13 -7.41 12.70
C GLY A 219 3.89 -8.63 13.24
N ALA A 220 5.21 -8.66 13.09
CA ALA A 220 6.09 -9.63 13.73
C ALA A 220 7.44 -8.99 14.08
N GLY A 221 8.13 -9.58 15.04
CA GLY A 221 9.41 -9.08 15.52
C GLY A 221 10.16 -10.09 16.37
N ASP A 222 11.42 -9.78 16.66
CA ASP A 222 12.24 -10.50 17.62
C ASP A 222 11.79 -10.31 19.08
N THR A 223 11.03 -9.24 19.30
CA THR A 223 10.42 -8.83 20.56
C THR A 223 8.99 -8.34 20.33
N MET A 224 8.18 -8.26 21.40
CA MET A 224 6.83 -7.69 21.29
C MET A 224 6.85 -6.21 20.89
N ASP A 225 7.81 -5.42 21.39
CA ASP A 225 7.96 -4.02 21.01
C ASP A 225 8.21 -3.86 19.51
N ARG A 226 9.10 -4.69 18.93
CA ARG A 226 9.31 -4.69 17.47
C ARG A 226 8.07 -5.19 16.72
N ALA A 227 7.39 -6.22 17.22
CA ALA A 227 6.22 -6.80 16.56
C ALA A 227 5.03 -5.83 16.52
N LYS A 228 4.85 -5.01 17.56
CA LYS A 228 3.78 -4.02 17.66
C LYS A 228 4.11 -2.67 17.02
N ALA A 229 5.39 -2.38 16.76
CA ALA A 229 5.83 -1.08 16.25
C ALA A 229 5.30 -0.80 14.83
N PRO A 230 4.80 0.41 14.56
CA PRO A 230 4.47 0.84 13.21
C PRO A 230 5.71 0.96 12.32
N ILE A 231 5.52 0.73 11.01
CA ILE A 231 6.50 1.15 10.00
C ILE A 231 5.99 2.43 9.34
N TYR A 232 6.90 3.39 9.15
CA TYR A 232 6.58 4.69 8.57
C TYR A 232 7.28 4.88 7.24
N PHE A 233 6.54 5.36 6.24
CA PHE A 233 7.06 5.88 4.98
C PHE A 233 6.81 7.38 4.92
N THR A 234 7.71 8.13 4.27
CA THR A 234 7.47 9.54 3.93
C THR A 234 7.41 9.64 2.41
N VAL A 235 6.27 10.05 1.88
CA VAL A 235 6.04 10.24 0.44
C VAL A 235 5.57 11.68 0.24
N GLY A 236 6.37 12.47 -0.49
CA GLY A 236 6.14 13.92 -0.55
C GLY A 236 6.24 14.55 0.84
N ASP A 237 5.20 15.23 1.26
CA ASP A 237 5.05 15.86 2.58
C ASP A 237 4.22 15.03 3.58
N LYS A 238 3.73 13.85 3.17
CA LYS A 238 2.92 12.96 4.01
C LYS A 238 3.75 11.84 4.62
N LYS A 239 3.54 11.59 5.91
CA LYS A 239 4.03 10.42 6.62
C LYS A 239 2.91 9.39 6.76
N ILE A 240 3.17 8.17 6.31
CA ILE A 240 2.19 7.08 6.21
C ILE A 240 2.66 5.94 7.10
N ALA A 241 1.81 5.53 8.05
CA ALA A 241 2.11 4.46 8.98
C ALA A 241 1.37 3.17 8.62
N TYR A 242 2.05 2.05 8.81
CA TYR A 242 1.50 0.71 8.66
C TYR A 242 1.64 -0.04 9.98
N VAL A 243 0.54 -0.64 10.42
CA VAL A 243 0.50 -1.57 11.54
C VAL A 243 -0.21 -2.83 11.09
N ALA A 244 0.21 -4.00 11.61
CA ALA A 244 -0.46 -5.25 11.29
C ALA A 244 -0.65 -6.15 12.50
N ALA A 245 -1.71 -6.96 12.50
CA ALA A 245 -1.98 -7.95 13.54
C ALA A 245 -2.79 -9.15 13.01
N SER A 246 -2.73 -10.25 13.75
CA SER A 246 -3.47 -11.47 13.42
C SER A 246 -4.51 -11.85 14.47
N ARG A 247 -5.69 -12.26 14.03
CA ARG A 247 -6.68 -12.96 14.85
C ARG A 247 -6.73 -14.46 14.55
N VAL A 248 -5.76 -14.97 13.79
CA VAL A 248 -5.67 -16.39 13.45
C VAL A 248 -4.29 -16.86 13.88
N VAL A 249 -4.24 -17.51 15.04
CA VAL A 249 -2.98 -17.88 15.69
C VAL A 249 -3.02 -19.37 16.00
N PHE A 250 -2.02 -20.11 15.52
CA PHE A 250 -2.00 -21.55 15.67
C PHE A 250 -1.71 -21.99 17.11
N ALA A 251 -0.76 -21.35 17.79
CA ALA A 251 -0.39 -21.67 19.17
C ALA A 251 -0.04 -20.41 19.97
N MET A 252 -0.28 -20.43 21.28
CA MET A 252 -0.07 -19.27 22.16
C MET A 252 1.38 -18.79 22.23
N ASP A 253 2.35 -19.69 22.04
CA ASP A 253 3.78 -19.37 22.04
C ASP A 253 4.30 -18.78 20.72
N TRP A 254 3.39 -18.51 19.77
CA TRP A 254 3.65 -17.79 18.52
C TRP A 254 3.54 -16.28 18.69
N TYR A 255 2.96 -15.82 19.80
CA TYR A 255 3.03 -14.41 20.15
C TYR A 255 4.46 -14.02 20.49
N ALA A 256 4.87 -12.83 20.03
CA ALA A 256 6.11 -12.24 20.47
C ALA A 256 6.06 -11.96 21.99
N THR A 257 7.21 -11.97 22.64
CA THR A 257 7.38 -11.49 24.03
C THR A 257 8.62 -10.61 24.10
N ASP A 258 8.93 -10.04 25.26
CA ASP A 258 10.16 -9.25 25.45
C ASP A 258 11.44 -10.04 25.16
N THR A 259 11.37 -11.38 25.14
CA THR A 259 12.53 -12.26 25.00
C THR A 259 12.33 -13.37 23.96
N SER A 260 11.29 -13.29 23.14
CA SER A 260 10.99 -14.32 22.15
C SER A 260 10.42 -13.72 20.87
N PRO A 261 10.93 -14.13 19.70
CA PRO A 261 10.35 -13.73 18.44
C PRO A 261 8.95 -14.31 18.28
N GLY A 262 8.11 -13.57 17.57
CA GLY A 262 6.75 -13.97 17.25
C GLY A 262 5.99 -12.85 16.56
N MET A 263 4.67 -13.00 16.51
CA MET A 263 3.77 -12.02 15.90
C MET A 263 2.88 -11.34 16.93
N ILE A 264 2.30 -10.20 16.57
CA ILE A 264 1.26 -9.54 17.37
C ILE A 264 -0.11 -10.14 17.06
N GLY A 265 -0.89 -10.37 18.12
CA GLY A 265 -2.27 -10.83 18.06
C GLY A 265 -3.29 -9.72 18.21
N THR A 266 -4.53 -10.01 17.82
CA THR A 266 -5.66 -9.11 18.06
C THR A 266 -6.95 -9.85 18.49
N TYR A 267 -6.86 -11.06 19.07
CA TYR A 267 -8.02 -11.67 19.72
C TYR A 267 -8.59 -10.79 20.83
N ASP A 268 -7.69 -10.21 21.64
CA ASP A 268 -7.93 -9.01 22.40
C ASP A 268 -7.31 -7.84 21.60
N PRO A 269 -8.08 -6.84 21.17
CA PRO A 269 -7.57 -5.77 20.34
C PRO A 269 -6.74 -4.74 21.12
N ALA A 270 -6.70 -4.78 22.46
CA ALA A 270 -6.10 -3.71 23.27
C ALA A 270 -4.68 -3.31 22.83
N LEU A 271 -3.81 -4.30 22.60
CA LEU A 271 -2.43 -4.06 22.19
C LEU A 271 -2.34 -3.50 20.77
N PHE A 272 -3.16 -3.99 19.84
CA PHE A 272 -3.17 -3.49 18.47
C PHE A 272 -3.77 -2.07 18.39
N LEU A 273 -4.77 -1.76 19.24
CA LEU A 273 -5.30 -0.41 19.40
C LEU A 273 -4.24 0.56 19.95
N GLU A 274 -3.30 0.10 20.79
CA GLU A 274 -2.15 0.90 21.22
C GLU A 274 -1.23 1.21 20.03
N SER A 275 -0.87 0.20 19.22
CA SER A 275 -0.08 0.40 17.99
C SER A 275 -0.72 1.38 17.02
N ILE A 276 -2.04 1.31 16.85
CA ILE A 276 -2.78 2.24 15.96
C ILE A 276 -2.73 3.68 16.51
N ARG A 277 -2.86 3.87 17.83
CA ARG A 277 -2.76 5.20 18.44
C ARG A 277 -1.34 5.77 18.32
N GLU A 278 -0.33 4.95 18.59
CA GLU A 278 1.08 5.34 18.40
C GLU A 278 1.35 5.72 16.94
N ALA A 279 0.83 4.95 15.99
CA ALA A 279 0.91 5.27 14.56
C ALA A 279 0.28 6.65 14.29
N LYS A 280 -0.96 6.88 14.76
CA LYS A 280 -1.70 8.13 14.51
C LYS A 280 -1.05 9.36 15.12
N GLU A 281 -0.43 9.23 16.30
CA GLU A 281 0.29 10.34 16.92
C GLU A 281 1.53 10.77 16.12
N ASN A 282 2.04 9.90 15.25
CA ASN A 282 3.32 10.06 14.58
C ASN A 282 3.23 10.03 13.05
N SER A 283 2.03 10.05 12.45
CA SER A 283 1.82 10.04 11.00
C SER A 283 0.56 10.78 10.57
N ASP A 284 0.49 11.14 9.29
CA ASP A 284 -0.67 11.80 8.69
C ASP A 284 -1.77 10.78 8.35
N PHE A 285 -1.36 9.61 7.85
CA PHE A 285 -2.23 8.51 7.45
C PHE A 285 -1.83 7.20 8.14
N VAL A 286 -2.81 6.40 8.58
CA VAL A 286 -2.58 5.10 9.24
C VAL A 286 -3.33 3.98 8.53
N VAL A 287 -2.60 2.95 8.11
CA VAL A 287 -3.14 1.70 7.58
C VAL A 287 -3.07 0.62 8.67
N ALA A 288 -4.23 0.05 9.02
CA ALA A 288 -4.33 -1.14 9.85
C ALA A 288 -4.56 -2.37 8.96
N PHE A 289 -3.54 -3.22 8.82
CA PHE A 289 -3.62 -4.45 8.04
C PHE A 289 -3.87 -5.66 8.94
N VAL A 290 -4.86 -6.49 8.66
CA VAL A 290 -5.31 -7.50 9.63
C VAL A 290 -5.62 -8.85 9.00
N HIS A 291 -5.14 -9.91 9.62
CA HIS A 291 -5.33 -11.29 9.18
C HIS A 291 -6.37 -11.99 10.06
N TRP A 292 -7.58 -12.21 9.55
CA TRP A 292 -8.77 -12.56 10.36
C TRP A 292 -9.90 -13.24 9.57
N GLY A 293 -11.00 -13.59 10.23
CA GLY A 293 -12.16 -14.16 9.55
C GLY A 293 -12.11 -15.69 9.48
N VAL A 294 -13.02 -16.25 8.68
CA VAL A 294 -13.16 -17.70 8.50
C VAL A 294 -12.82 -18.04 7.06
N GLU A 295 -11.94 -19.03 6.87
CA GLU A 295 -11.55 -19.51 5.55
C GLU A 295 -12.78 -19.81 4.67
N ARG A 296 -12.75 -19.29 3.44
CA ARG A 296 -13.73 -19.49 2.36
C ARG A 296 -15.12 -18.94 2.65
N ASN A 297 -15.25 -18.02 3.60
CA ASN A 297 -16.47 -17.27 3.81
C ASN A 297 -16.37 -15.88 3.17
N ASN A 298 -17.22 -15.58 2.19
CA ASN A 298 -17.27 -14.26 1.53
C ASN A 298 -17.92 -13.17 2.39
N TYR A 299 -18.48 -13.51 3.56
CA TYR A 299 -19.09 -12.54 4.47
C TYR A 299 -18.26 -12.41 5.75
N PRO A 300 -17.97 -11.17 6.20
CA PRO A 300 -17.23 -10.95 7.43
C PRO A 300 -18.06 -11.36 8.65
N GLU A 301 -17.40 -11.92 9.64
CA GLU A 301 -17.98 -12.24 10.95
C GLU A 301 -18.24 -10.97 11.76
N ASP A 302 -19.19 -11.02 12.72
CA ASP A 302 -19.57 -9.86 13.56
C ASP A 302 -18.37 -9.23 14.29
N TYR A 303 -17.39 -10.06 14.70
CA TYR A 303 -16.19 -9.57 15.37
C TYR A 303 -15.28 -8.81 14.40
N GLN A 304 -15.23 -9.19 13.11
CA GLN A 304 -14.44 -8.44 12.12
C GLN A 304 -15.01 -7.03 12.02
N GLN A 305 -16.34 -6.90 11.92
CA GLN A 305 -16.99 -5.59 11.81
C GLN A 305 -16.82 -4.73 13.05
N THR A 306 -16.98 -5.34 14.23
CA THR A 306 -16.79 -4.64 15.50
C THR A 306 -15.35 -4.14 15.66
N MET A 307 -14.37 -5.00 15.37
CA MET A 307 -12.96 -4.66 15.54
C MET A 307 -12.47 -3.66 14.47
N ALA A 308 -12.93 -3.78 13.22
CA ALA A 308 -12.62 -2.80 12.18
C ALA A 308 -13.02 -1.37 12.60
N LYS A 309 -14.22 -1.22 13.16
CA LYS A 309 -14.73 0.07 13.67
C LYS A 309 -13.89 0.57 14.84
N GLN A 310 -13.51 -0.33 15.77
CA GLN A 310 -12.58 0.02 16.85
C GLN A 310 -11.21 0.49 16.35
N TYR A 311 -10.69 -0.07 15.26
CA TYR A 311 -9.42 0.36 14.66
C TYR A 311 -9.52 1.75 14.07
N ILE A 312 -10.60 2.03 13.32
CA ILE A 312 -10.89 3.37 12.81
C ILE A 312 -11.03 4.37 13.95
N ASP A 313 -11.79 4.03 14.99
CA ASP A 313 -11.99 4.88 16.18
C ASP A 313 -10.67 5.13 16.95
N ALA A 314 -9.71 4.21 16.89
CA ALA A 314 -8.40 4.37 17.51
C ALA A 314 -7.42 5.22 16.70
N GLY A 315 -7.73 5.52 15.43
CA GLY A 315 -6.91 6.39 14.59
C GLY A 315 -6.53 5.81 13.23
N ALA A 316 -6.92 4.58 12.90
CA ALA A 316 -6.71 4.05 11.55
C ALA A 316 -7.50 4.89 10.53
N ASP A 317 -6.90 5.16 9.39
CA ASP A 317 -7.51 5.85 8.25
C ASP A 317 -7.96 4.86 7.16
N ALA A 318 -7.42 3.63 7.16
CA ALA A 318 -7.93 2.50 6.40
C ALA A 318 -7.72 1.17 7.15
N VAL A 319 -8.67 0.24 7.02
CA VAL A 319 -8.54 -1.14 7.53
C VAL A 319 -8.55 -2.12 6.36
N ILE A 320 -7.48 -2.90 6.20
CA ILE A 320 -7.30 -3.83 5.08
C ILE A 320 -7.15 -5.25 5.62
N GLY A 321 -8.06 -6.13 5.22
CA GLY A 321 -8.14 -7.51 5.70
C GLY A 321 -7.58 -8.55 4.73
N CYS A 322 -7.18 -9.70 5.26
CA CYS A 322 -6.77 -10.91 4.55
C CYS A 322 -7.07 -12.16 5.42
N HIS A 323 -6.70 -13.37 4.95
CA HIS A 323 -6.94 -14.72 5.54
C HIS A 323 -8.11 -15.55 4.96
N PRO A 324 -9.33 -15.02 4.73
CA PRO A 324 -10.44 -15.86 4.27
C PRO A 324 -10.17 -16.56 2.93
N HIS A 325 -9.09 -16.22 2.23
CA HIS A 325 -8.69 -16.79 0.95
C HIS A 325 -9.70 -16.53 -0.19
N VAL A 326 -10.68 -15.67 0.08
CA VAL A 326 -11.70 -15.16 -0.83
C VAL A 326 -11.93 -13.68 -0.54
N LEU A 327 -12.46 -12.93 -1.52
CA LEU A 327 -12.87 -11.55 -1.30
C LEU A 327 -14.03 -11.50 -0.28
N GLN A 328 -13.97 -10.52 0.61
CA GLN A 328 -15.10 -10.12 1.46
C GLN A 328 -15.48 -8.67 1.15
N GLY A 329 -16.67 -8.28 1.61
CA GLY A 329 -17.24 -6.97 1.34
C GLY A 329 -16.38 -5.79 1.80
N ILE A 330 -16.83 -4.61 1.39
CA ILE A 330 -16.23 -3.31 1.73
C ILE A 330 -17.31 -2.47 2.41
N GLU A 331 -16.95 -1.67 3.40
CA GLU A 331 -17.81 -0.62 3.94
C GLU A 331 -17.02 0.65 4.19
N PHE A 332 -17.72 1.77 4.30
CA PHE A 332 -17.18 2.99 4.89
C PHE A 332 -17.70 3.15 6.32
N TYR A 333 -16.83 3.59 7.21
CA TYR A 333 -17.20 3.97 8.57
C TYR A 333 -16.45 5.25 8.93
N ASN A 334 -17.20 6.31 9.26
CA ASN A 334 -16.64 7.66 9.44
C ASN A 334 -15.81 8.13 8.23
N ASN A 335 -16.34 7.92 7.02
CA ASN A 335 -15.70 8.25 5.72
C ASN A 335 -14.37 7.51 5.46
N LYS A 336 -14.08 6.44 6.19
CA LYS A 336 -12.83 5.67 6.06
C LYS A 336 -13.11 4.25 5.60
N PRO A 337 -12.33 3.70 4.64
CA PRO A 337 -12.59 2.39 4.09
C PRO A 337 -12.21 1.26 5.05
N ILE A 338 -13.09 0.27 5.10
CA ILE A 338 -12.86 -1.04 5.70
C ILE A 338 -13.02 -2.08 4.58
N VAL A 339 -11.93 -2.73 4.20
CA VAL A 339 -11.91 -3.82 3.22
C VAL A 339 -11.69 -5.12 3.99
N TYR A 340 -12.72 -5.97 4.09
CA TYR A 340 -12.69 -7.11 5.02
C TYR A 340 -11.76 -8.24 4.61
N SER A 341 -11.55 -8.45 3.30
CA SER A 341 -10.59 -9.42 2.78
C SER A 341 -10.26 -9.16 1.31
N LEU A 342 -8.97 -9.13 0.97
CA LEU A 342 -8.47 -9.11 -0.41
C LEU A 342 -8.26 -10.52 -1.01
N GLY A 343 -8.54 -11.58 -0.25
CA GLY A 343 -8.45 -12.97 -0.71
C GLY A 343 -7.03 -13.38 -1.12
N ASN A 344 -6.93 -14.40 -1.97
CA ASN A 344 -5.64 -14.85 -2.48
C ASN A 344 -5.20 -14.02 -3.69
N TYR A 345 -4.01 -13.42 -3.64
CA TYR A 345 -3.44 -12.74 -4.80
C TYR A 345 -2.57 -13.69 -5.64
N TRP A 346 -1.66 -14.41 -5.01
CA TRP A 346 -0.87 -15.45 -5.69
C TRP A 346 -0.50 -16.59 -4.74
N PHE A 347 -1.52 -17.41 -4.45
CA PHE A 347 -1.47 -18.47 -3.43
C PHE A 347 -1.92 -19.84 -4.01
N GLY A 348 -1.47 -20.93 -3.38
CA GLY A 348 -1.78 -22.30 -3.79
C GLY A 348 -3.28 -22.63 -3.79
N GLY A 349 -3.85 -22.80 -4.98
CA GLY A 349 -5.27 -23.17 -5.14
C GLY A 349 -6.21 -22.01 -5.39
N ALA A 350 -5.71 -20.77 -5.48
CA ALA A 350 -6.50 -19.61 -5.88
C ALA A 350 -7.14 -19.85 -7.26
N THR A 351 -8.47 -19.84 -7.27
CA THR A 351 -9.30 -19.87 -8.48
C THR A 351 -10.53 -19.05 -8.16
N GLY A 352 -10.78 -18.00 -8.94
CA GLY A 352 -11.88 -17.06 -8.68
C GLY A 352 -11.40 -15.62 -8.56
N GLU A 353 -12.26 -14.80 -8.00
CA GLU A 353 -12.14 -13.36 -7.86
C GLU A 353 -11.01 -12.99 -6.89
N THR A 354 -10.20 -12.01 -7.30
CA THR A 354 -9.14 -11.38 -6.50
C THR A 354 -9.01 -9.94 -6.96
N GLY A 355 -8.19 -9.12 -6.31
CA GLY A 355 -8.09 -7.72 -6.70
C GLY A 355 -6.80 -7.07 -6.26
N LEU A 356 -6.51 -5.95 -6.91
CA LEU A 356 -5.50 -5.00 -6.47
C LEU A 356 -6.24 -3.74 -6.01
N LEU A 357 -6.18 -3.47 -4.71
CA LEU A 357 -6.82 -2.30 -4.11
C LEU A 357 -5.85 -1.11 -4.17
N LYS A 358 -6.38 0.05 -4.52
CA LYS A 358 -5.64 1.32 -4.55
C LYS A 358 -6.32 2.32 -3.65
N LEU A 359 -5.54 2.98 -2.79
CA LEU A 359 -5.96 4.16 -2.07
C LEU A 359 -5.20 5.35 -2.64
N TYR A 360 -5.96 6.33 -3.12
CA TYR A 360 -5.43 7.62 -3.56
C TYR A 360 -5.59 8.61 -2.42
N LEU A 361 -4.47 9.10 -1.92
CA LEU A 361 -4.42 10.17 -0.93
C LEU A 361 -4.23 11.47 -1.72
N ASP A 362 -5.33 12.19 -1.92
CA ASP A 362 -5.32 13.46 -2.62
C ASP A 362 -4.68 14.56 -1.75
N PRO A 363 -4.13 15.64 -2.35
CA PRO A 363 -3.50 16.73 -1.60
C PRO A 363 -4.40 17.45 -0.59
N ASP A 364 -5.72 17.32 -0.74
CA ASP A 364 -6.73 17.89 0.16
C ASP A 364 -7.14 16.92 1.29
N ASP A 365 -6.35 15.86 1.49
CA ASP A 365 -6.57 14.77 2.46
C ASP A 365 -7.79 13.88 2.14
N THR A 366 -8.43 14.04 0.98
CA THR A 366 -9.46 13.11 0.50
C THR A 366 -8.83 11.76 0.17
N VAL A 367 -9.53 10.69 0.53
CA VAL A 367 -9.12 9.32 0.21
C VAL A 367 -10.09 8.74 -0.80
N ARG A 368 -9.62 8.47 -2.02
CA ARG A 368 -10.40 7.72 -3.01
C ARG A 368 -9.95 6.27 -3.03
N VAL A 369 -10.92 5.37 -3.11
CA VAL A 369 -10.70 3.92 -3.06
C VAL A 369 -11.03 3.34 -4.42
N GLN A 370 -10.12 2.55 -4.99
CA GLN A 370 -10.32 1.88 -6.26
C GLN A 370 -10.00 0.39 -6.14
N MET A 371 -10.86 -0.45 -6.69
CA MET A 371 -10.59 -1.87 -6.89
C MET A 371 -10.26 -2.14 -8.35
N ILE A 372 -9.03 -2.57 -8.61
CA ILE A 372 -8.65 -3.09 -9.93
C ILE A 372 -9.11 -4.55 -10.03
N PRO A 373 -9.99 -4.87 -10.99
CA PRO A 373 -10.62 -6.18 -11.07
C PRO A 373 -9.63 -7.23 -11.57
N ALA A 374 -9.47 -8.32 -10.83
CA ALA A 374 -8.58 -9.41 -11.19
C ALA A 374 -9.20 -10.78 -10.95
N MET A 375 -8.66 -11.79 -11.63
CA MET A 375 -9.03 -13.18 -11.45
C MET A 375 -7.77 -14.03 -11.29
N ALA A 376 -7.87 -15.07 -10.48
CA ALA A 376 -6.90 -16.14 -10.42
C ALA A 376 -7.43 -17.37 -11.17
N LYS A 377 -6.63 -17.94 -12.06
CA LYS A 377 -6.94 -19.21 -12.75
C LYS A 377 -5.68 -19.97 -13.08
N ASN A 378 -5.62 -21.26 -12.75
CA ASN A 378 -4.48 -22.12 -13.06
C ASN A 378 -3.13 -21.49 -12.64
N THR A 379 -3.10 -20.99 -11.40
CA THR A 379 -1.95 -20.33 -10.77
C THR A 379 -1.44 -19.08 -11.50
N TYR A 380 -2.30 -18.46 -12.30
CA TYR A 380 -2.05 -17.21 -12.98
C TYR A 380 -3.06 -16.17 -12.54
N THR A 381 -2.58 -15.01 -12.11
CA THR A 381 -3.41 -13.88 -11.68
C THR A 381 -3.41 -12.83 -12.78
N TYR A 382 -4.58 -12.42 -13.24
CA TYR A 382 -4.72 -11.53 -14.41
C TYR A 382 -5.80 -10.48 -14.20
N MET A 383 -5.56 -9.30 -14.77
CA MET A 383 -6.54 -8.21 -14.80
C MET A 383 -7.71 -8.56 -15.72
N LEU A 384 -8.93 -8.18 -15.33
CA LEU A 384 -10.09 -8.18 -16.21
C LEU A 384 -10.10 -6.90 -17.04
N THR A 385 -10.05 -7.02 -18.37
CA THR A 385 -10.02 -5.89 -19.30
C THR A 385 -11.32 -5.70 -20.08
N GLU A 386 -12.14 -6.76 -20.20
CA GLU A 386 -13.40 -6.72 -20.93
C GLU A 386 -14.51 -6.10 -20.06
N ASP A 387 -15.21 -5.09 -20.59
CA ASP A 387 -16.19 -4.30 -19.83
C ASP A 387 -17.28 -5.16 -19.16
N ALA A 388 -17.78 -6.17 -19.85
CA ALA A 388 -18.81 -7.07 -19.31
C ALA A 388 -18.29 -7.91 -18.13
N GLU A 389 -17.04 -8.40 -18.19
CA GLU A 389 -16.44 -9.17 -17.09
C GLU A 389 -16.15 -8.26 -15.88
N ARG A 390 -15.78 -7.01 -16.14
CA ARG A 390 -15.57 -5.98 -15.10
C ARG A 390 -16.89 -5.61 -14.41
N GLU A 391 -17.96 -5.41 -15.17
CA GLU A 391 -19.31 -5.15 -14.63
C GLU A 391 -19.77 -6.28 -13.71
N ASP A 392 -19.63 -7.54 -14.15
CA ASP A 392 -19.96 -8.72 -13.34
C ASP A 392 -19.12 -8.77 -12.05
N TYR A 393 -17.83 -8.47 -12.14
CA TYR A 393 -16.93 -8.42 -10.98
C TYR A 393 -17.30 -7.31 -9.99
N PHE A 394 -17.59 -6.10 -10.46
CA PHE A 394 -18.00 -4.99 -9.58
C PHE A 394 -19.37 -5.22 -8.96
N GLN A 395 -20.30 -5.84 -9.68
CA GLN A 395 -21.57 -6.27 -9.12
C GLN A 395 -21.37 -7.33 -8.04
N PHE A 396 -20.45 -8.28 -8.23
CA PHE A 396 -20.08 -9.27 -7.23
C PHE A 396 -19.56 -8.60 -5.94
N ILE A 397 -18.61 -7.67 -6.03
CA ILE A 397 -18.11 -6.95 -4.85
C ILE A 397 -19.22 -6.13 -4.19
N SER A 398 -20.02 -5.41 -4.98
CA SER A 398 -21.13 -4.61 -4.46
C SER A 398 -22.12 -5.46 -3.67
N ASN A 399 -22.41 -6.69 -4.12
CA ASN A 399 -23.28 -7.63 -3.41
C ASN A 399 -22.71 -8.14 -2.08
N LEU A 400 -21.39 -8.17 -1.93
CA LEU A 400 -20.73 -8.53 -0.67
C LEU A 400 -20.63 -7.36 0.31
N SER A 401 -20.74 -6.14 -0.20
CA SER A 401 -20.38 -4.91 0.49
C SER A 401 -21.57 -4.23 1.17
N PHE A 402 -21.29 -3.24 2.03
CA PHE A 402 -22.27 -2.61 2.88
C PHE A 402 -22.32 -1.10 2.62
N GLY A 403 -23.43 -0.64 2.05
CA GLY A 403 -23.67 0.80 1.84
C GLY A 403 -22.66 1.45 0.89
N ILE A 404 -22.26 0.75 -0.17
CA ILE A 404 -21.34 1.29 -1.19
C ILE A 404 -21.91 1.13 -2.60
N THR A 405 -21.36 1.90 -3.52
CA THR A 405 -21.50 1.73 -4.97
C THR A 405 -20.11 1.67 -5.60
N ILE A 406 -20.00 1.03 -6.77
CA ILE A 406 -18.77 0.96 -7.54
C ILE A 406 -19.05 1.45 -8.96
N ASP A 407 -18.26 2.40 -9.44
CA ASP A 407 -18.38 2.89 -10.82
C ASP A 407 -17.66 1.98 -11.83
N GLU A 408 -17.79 2.32 -13.12
CA GLU A 408 -17.21 1.55 -14.23
C GLU A 408 -15.68 1.50 -14.19
N PHE A 409 -15.02 2.42 -13.49
CA PHE A 409 -13.56 2.46 -13.31
C PHE A 409 -13.12 1.74 -12.04
N GLY A 410 -14.04 1.17 -11.27
CA GLY A 410 -13.76 0.46 -10.03
C GLY A 410 -13.58 1.37 -8.82
N PHE A 411 -13.89 2.68 -8.92
CA PHE A 411 -13.88 3.54 -7.74
C PHE A 411 -15.10 3.24 -6.86
N ILE A 412 -14.85 3.17 -5.57
CA ILE A 412 -15.83 2.78 -4.56
C ILE A 412 -16.28 4.03 -3.80
N HIS A 413 -17.59 4.25 -3.77
CA HIS A 413 -18.22 5.41 -3.15
C HIS A 413 -19.17 4.95 -2.05
N GLU A 414 -19.30 5.73 -0.98
CA GLU A 414 -20.37 5.54 0.01
C GLU A 414 -21.73 5.78 -0.66
N ALA A 415 -22.69 4.89 -0.44
CA ALA A 415 -24.04 5.02 -1.00
C ALA A 415 -24.85 6.05 -0.18
N GLU A 416 -25.59 6.93 -0.88
CA GLU A 416 -26.46 7.95 -0.28
C GLU A 416 -27.65 7.40 0.53
#